data_AF-A0A931BMM8-F1
#
_entry.id   AF-A0A931BMM8-F1
#
_cell.length_a   1.000
_cell.length_b   1.000
_cell.length_c   1.000
_cell.angle_alpha   90.00
_cell.angle_beta   90.00
_cell.angle_gamma   90.00
#
_symmetry.space_group_name_H-M   'P 1'
#
loop_
_entity.id
_entity.type
_entity.pdbx_description
1 polymer ?
#
loop_
_entity_poly.entity_id
_entity_poly.type
_entity_poly.pdbx_seq_one_letter_code
_entity_poly.pdbx_strand_id
1 'polypeptide(L)'
;MDPATEATLRQLRETDLLRAPCPGCGAQLVFQADTQQLGCTHCGATQALEFSQNRLKENELTGDIDQELDPSRYVEQQLFSCPSCGARTRVAADAPTLNCGFCGSRAINPEAQRTRLIEPAGVLPFRLSREAAVERFRRWIGTSWLAPNDLAKAANLDNLHGMYVPFWTFDAEAHSDWDGERGDYYYVTVSGTDGRGNRVTRQERRTNWTHHSGTHDDFYDDLLLPASRGLTRHHKNAEEVLDYDLQEVVDYDPRVLLGWEAEVYDLDLHAGRAQAHDIIRQRERDACSELLGGDTQRDLRVDTSLSYESFKHLLLPLWLCAYTYRGKLYHFLVNGQTGKVSGSRPLSFWKVLLLVLLGLLVAGAALYIWNDAHGHTTVRTHFNYRP
;
A
#
# COMPACT_ATOMS: atom_id res chain seq x y z
N MET A 1 11.78 -43.72 15.96
CA MET A 1 11.64 -42.86 17.16
C MET A 1 10.16 -42.73 17.45
N ASP A 2 9.76 -42.61 18.72
CA ASP A 2 8.36 -42.37 19.09
C ASP A 2 7.95 -40.93 18.64
N PRO A 3 6.76 -40.72 18.06
CA PRO A 3 6.25 -39.40 17.68
C PRO A 3 6.33 -38.35 18.79
N ALA A 4 6.22 -38.71 20.07
CA ALA A 4 6.37 -37.76 21.17
C ALA A 4 7.82 -37.23 21.32
N THR A 5 8.82 -38.10 21.12
CA THR A 5 10.24 -37.73 21.14
C THR A 5 10.60 -36.89 19.92
N GLU A 6 10.00 -37.18 18.76
CA GLU A 6 10.19 -36.41 17.53
C GLU A 6 9.58 -35.01 17.63
N ALA A 7 8.37 -34.88 18.19
CA ALA A 7 7.75 -33.59 18.50
C ALA A 7 8.57 -32.76 19.49
N THR A 8 9.09 -33.40 20.55
CA THR A 8 9.94 -32.72 21.54
C THR A 8 11.25 -32.23 20.93
N LEU A 9 11.90 -33.01 20.08
CA LEU A 9 13.13 -32.61 19.40
C LEU A 9 12.89 -31.54 18.33
N ARG A 10 11.75 -31.55 17.64
CA ARG A 10 11.33 -30.44 16.78
C ARG A 10 11.16 -29.15 17.59
N GLN A 11 10.43 -29.22 18.69
CA GLN A 11 10.20 -28.07 19.56
C GLN A 11 11.50 -27.51 20.15
N LEU A 12 12.44 -28.37 20.55
CA LEU A 12 13.77 -27.94 21.02
C LEU A 12 14.60 -27.28 19.91
N ARG A 13 14.61 -27.86 18.69
CA ARG A 13 15.28 -27.26 17.53
C ARG A 13 14.67 -25.91 17.15
N GLU A 14 13.36 -25.81 17.17
CA GLU A 14 12.63 -24.58 16.88
C GLU A 14 12.91 -23.50 17.94
N THR A 15 12.95 -23.89 19.22
CA THR A 15 13.31 -22.99 20.32
C THR A 15 14.76 -22.51 20.20
N ASP A 16 15.69 -23.38 19.83
CA ASP A 16 17.10 -23.02 19.61
C ASP A 16 17.30 -22.15 18.36
N LEU A 17 16.52 -22.37 17.30
CA LEU A 17 16.49 -21.53 16.10
C LEU A 17 15.96 -20.12 16.41
N LEU A 18 14.92 -20.02 17.24
CA LEU A 18 14.34 -18.73 17.66
C LEU A 18 15.21 -18.00 18.70
N ARG A 19 16.00 -18.73 19.50
CA ARG A 19 16.96 -18.13 20.43
C ARG A 19 18.28 -17.75 19.76
N ALA A 20 18.68 -18.45 18.71
CA ALA A 20 19.90 -18.24 17.92
C ALA A 20 21.09 -17.74 18.77
N PRO A 21 21.57 -18.55 19.73
CA PRO A 21 22.61 -18.12 20.65
C PRO A 21 23.94 -17.89 19.91
N CYS A 22 24.62 -16.79 20.23
CA CYS A 22 25.91 -16.45 19.66
C CYS A 22 26.96 -17.50 20.07
N PRO A 23 27.72 -18.08 19.12
CA PRO A 23 28.74 -19.07 19.43
C PRO A 23 29.91 -18.50 20.25
N GLY A 24 30.13 -17.19 20.22
CA GLY A 24 31.21 -16.53 20.95
C GLY A 24 30.89 -16.16 22.40
N CYS A 25 29.65 -15.79 22.72
CA CYS A 25 29.29 -15.31 24.07
C CYS A 25 27.92 -15.76 24.60
N GLY A 26 27.15 -16.51 23.81
CA GLY A 26 25.82 -17.01 24.21
C GLY A 26 24.68 -15.99 24.14
N ALA A 27 24.94 -14.70 23.90
CA ALA A 27 23.89 -13.70 23.68
C ALA A 27 23.10 -14.00 22.40
N GLN A 28 21.81 -13.62 22.35
CA GLN A 28 20.99 -13.81 21.15
C GLN A 28 21.55 -13.03 19.95
N LEU A 29 21.63 -13.68 18.79
CA LEU A 29 21.94 -13.03 17.52
C LEU A 29 20.73 -12.26 16.99
N VAL A 30 20.98 -11.19 16.25
CA VAL A 30 19.96 -10.40 15.55
C VAL A 30 20.24 -10.38 14.06
N PHE A 31 19.20 -10.37 13.24
CA PHE A 31 19.35 -10.19 11.80
C PHE A 31 19.72 -8.74 11.48
N GLN A 32 20.82 -8.54 10.77
CA GLN A 32 21.35 -7.25 10.35
C GLN A 32 21.01 -6.98 8.89
N ALA A 33 20.21 -5.93 8.66
CA ALA A 33 19.69 -5.57 7.34
C ALA A 33 20.77 -5.12 6.35
N ASP A 34 21.82 -4.47 6.84
CA ASP A 34 22.92 -3.92 6.04
C ASP A 34 23.91 -5.00 5.58
N THR A 35 24.23 -5.95 6.45
CA THR A 35 25.18 -7.03 6.15
C THR A 35 24.51 -8.31 5.67
N GLN A 36 23.18 -8.42 5.77
CA GLN A 36 22.40 -9.60 5.43
C GLN A 36 22.85 -10.85 6.21
N GLN A 37 23.22 -10.66 7.48
CA GLN A 37 23.78 -11.69 8.36
C GLN A 37 23.17 -11.65 9.75
N LEU A 38 23.40 -12.71 10.53
CA LEU A 38 23.12 -12.71 11.96
C LEU A 38 24.31 -12.10 12.70
N GLY A 39 24.10 -11.03 13.46
CA GLY A 39 25.13 -10.33 14.23
C GLY A 39 24.86 -10.38 15.73
N CYS A 40 25.91 -10.49 16.53
CA CYS A 40 25.82 -10.38 17.98
C CYS A 40 26.05 -8.93 18.42
N THR A 41 25.06 -8.31 19.05
CA THR A 41 25.16 -6.94 19.58
C THR A 41 26.08 -6.83 20.80
N HIS A 42 26.44 -7.96 21.43
CA HIS A 42 27.28 -7.99 22.62
C HIS A 42 28.79 -8.12 22.30
N CYS A 43 29.19 -9.12 21.50
CA CYS A 43 30.61 -9.38 21.20
C CYS A 43 31.01 -9.09 19.75
N GLY A 44 30.08 -8.73 18.87
CA GLY A 44 30.35 -8.42 17.47
C GLY A 44 30.57 -9.63 16.55
N ALA A 45 30.45 -10.86 17.04
CA ALA A 45 30.50 -12.05 16.19
C ALA A 45 29.37 -12.04 15.16
N THR A 46 29.65 -12.48 13.94
CA THR A 46 28.67 -12.62 12.87
C THR A 46 28.56 -14.07 12.41
N GLN A 47 27.40 -14.41 11.87
CA GLN A 47 27.08 -15.70 11.28
C GLN A 47 26.36 -15.46 9.96
N ALA A 48 26.83 -16.11 8.90
CA ALA A 48 26.18 -16.05 7.60
C ALA A 48 24.77 -16.64 7.68
N LEU A 49 23.83 -15.99 6.99
CA LEU A 49 22.49 -16.50 6.75
C LEU A 49 22.37 -16.73 5.26
N GLU A 50 22.12 -17.98 4.86
CA GLU A 50 21.97 -18.33 3.45
C GLU A 50 20.51 -18.16 3.04
N PHE A 51 20.30 -17.42 1.96
CA PHE A 51 18.99 -17.26 1.35
C PHE A 51 18.84 -18.18 0.15
N SER A 52 17.63 -18.72 -0.01
CA SER A 52 17.26 -19.61 -1.10
C SER A 52 15.83 -19.27 -1.54
N GLN A 53 15.46 -19.66 -2.75
CA GLN A 53 14.10 -19.55 -3.29
C GLN A 53 13.51 -20.93 -3.60
N ASN A 54 14.18 -22.01 -3.19
CA ASN A 54 13.85 -23.37 -3.63
C ASN A 54 12.58 -23.93 -2.99
N ARG A 55 12.09 -23.32 -1.90
CA ARG A 55 10.88 -23.74 -1.18
C ARG A 55 9.71 -22.79 -1.38
N LEU A 56 9.93 -21.63 -2.02
CA LEU A 56 8.86 -20.75 -2.46
C LEU A 56 7.96 -21.50 -3.43
N LYS A 57 6.73 -21.73 -2.99
CA LYS A 57 5.70 -22.40 -3.77
C LYS A 57 4.41 -21.64 -3.60
N GLU A 58 3.79 -21.37 -4.73
CA GLU A 58 2.40 -20.99 -4.82
C GLU A 58 1.53 -22.14 -4.33
N ASN A 59 0.47 -21.77 -3.62
CA ASN A 59 -0.51 -22.73 -3.14
C ASN A 59 -1.76 -22.53 -4.00
N GLU A 60 -2.15 -23.59 -4.71
CA GLU A 60 -3.32 -23.57 -5.57
C GLU A 60 -4.58 -23.28 -4.74
N LEU A 61 -5.47 -22.44 -5.28
CA LEU A 61 -6.77 -22.10 -4.73
C LEU A 61 -7.86 -22.82 -5.51
N THR A 62 -7.96 -24.14 -5.35
CA THR A 62 -9.07 -24.91 -5.90
C THR A 62 -10.23 -24.96 -4.90
N GLY A 63 -11.47 -24.84 -5.40
CA GLY A 63 -12.69 -25.06 -4.62
C GLY A 63 -12.73 -24.46 -3.19
N ASP A 64 -12.78 -25.34 -2.20
CA ASP A 64 -12.97 -25.05 -0.76
C ASP A 64 -11.62 -25.00 -0.02
N ILE A 65 -11.11 -23.78 0.17
CA ILE A 65 -9.80 -23.45 0.75
C ILE A 65 -9.54 -24.17 2.09
N ASP A 66 -10.58 -24.40 2.90
CA ASP A 66 -10.44 -24.96 4.24
C ASP A 66 -10.14 -26.47 4.25
N GLN A 67 -10.48 -27.19 3.16
CA GLN A 67 -10.20 -28.62 3.04
C GLN A 67 -8.85 -28.92 2.39
N GLU A 68 -8.30 -27.95 1.66
CA GLU A 68 -7.12 -28.16 0.80
C GLU A 68 -5.81 -27.68 1.42
N LEU A 69 -5.87 -26.77 2.40
CA LEU A 69 -4.66 -26.34 3.09
C LEU A 69 -4.10 -27.44 4.00
N ASP A 70 -2.92 -27.95 3.63
CA ASP A 70 -2.18 -28.92 4.44
C ASP A 70 -2.05 -28.41 5.89
N PRO A 71 -2.60 -29.14 6.89
CA PRO A 71 -2.50 -28.76 8.30
C PRO A 71 -1.06 -28.50 8.76
N SER A 72 -0.06 -29.07 8.10
CA SER A 72 1.37 -28.84 8.40
C SER A 72 1.81 -27.40 8.13
N ARG A 73 1.10 -26.65 7.27
CA ARG A 73 1.35 -25.23 6.98
C ARG A 73 0.99 -24.31 8.13
N TYR A 74 0.20 -24.81 9.06
CA TYR A 74 -0.24 -24.01 10.19
C TYR A 74 0.69 -24.19 11.39
N VAL A 75 1.30 -23.10 11.83
CA VAL A 75 2.18 -23.04 13.01
C VAL A 75 1.50 -22.35 14.18
N GLU A 76 1.75 -22.85 15.39
CA GLU A 76 1.26 -22.21 16.61
C GLU A 76 2.19 -21.04 16.99
N GLN A 77 1.61 -19.86 17.19
CA GLN A 77 2.35 -18.65 17.53
C GLN A 77 1.75 -17.97 18.75
N GLN A 78 2.61 -17.30 19.53
CA GLN A 78 2.16 -16.45 20.62
C GLN A 78 1.97 -15.02 20.13
N LEU A 79 0.74 -14.53 20.30
CA LEU A 79 0.33 -13.23 19.79
C LEU A 79 0.01 -12.27 20.93
N PHE A 80 0.42 -11.03 20.74
CA PHE A 80 -0.04 -9.89 21.50
C PHE A 80 -1.03 -9.08 20.67
N SER A 81 -2.20 -8.78 21.23
CA SER A 81 -3.20 -7.91 20.62
C SER A 81 -3.16 -6.53 21.26
N CYS A 82 -2.89 -5.50 20.48
CA CYS A 82 -2.83 -4.13 20.97
C CYS A 82 -4.22 -3.62 21.37
N PRO A 83 -4.46 -3.20 22.63
CA PRO A 83 -5.78 -2.73 23.07
C PRO A 83 -6.19 -1.39 22.45
N SER A 84 -5.22 -0.60 21.96
CA SER A 84 -5.50 0.72 21.37
C SER A 84 -5.87 0.68 19.89
N CYS A 85 -5.14 -0.08 19.06
CA CYS A 85 -5.39 -0.16 17.61
C CYS A 85 -5.90 -1.52 17.10
N GLY A 86 -5.78 -2.58 17.89
CA GLY A 86 -6.15 -3.94 17.51
C GLY A 86 -5.11 -4.70 16.67
N ALA A 87 -3.94 -4.11 16.38
CA ALA A 87 -2.86 -4.81 15.67
C ALA A 87 -2.41 -6.04 16.47
N ARG A 88 -2.11 -7.14 15.76
CA ARG A 88 -1.69 -8.42 16.34
C ARG A 88 -0.25 -8.72 15.95
N THR A 89 0.64 -8.79 16.92
CA THR A 89 2.08 -8.94 16.70
C THR A 89 2.58 -10.21 17.38
N ARG A 90 3.54 -10.90 16.74
CA ARG A 90 4.24 -12.01 17.36
C ARG A 90 5.09 -11.53 18.52
N VAL A 91 5.08 -12.27 19.62
CA VAL A 91 5.85 -11.94 20.81
C VAL A 91 6.55 -13.17 21.37
N ALA A 92 7.73 -12.95 21.95
CA ALA A 92 8.38 -13.94 22.79
C ALA A 92 7.59 -14.09 24.10
N ALA A 93 7.54 -15.32 24.63
CA ALA A 93 6.77 -15.68 25.83
C ALA A 93 7.12 -14.85 27.08
N ASP A 94 8.33 -14.27 27.12
CA ASP A 94 8.96 -13.66 28.30
C ASP A 94 9.07 -12.12 28.23
N ALA A 95 8.54 -11.47 27.18
CA ALA A 95 8.60 -10.02 27.04
C ALA A 95 7.64 -9.30 28.02
N PRO A 96 8.11 -8.51 29.02
CA PRO A 96 7.25 -7.93 30.06
C PRO A 96 6.46 -6.70 29.59
N THR A 97 6.98 -5.96 28.62
CA THR A 97 6.40 -4.73 28.09
C THR A 97 6.53 -4.67 26.58
N LEU A 98 5.49 -4.23 25.90
CA LEU A 98 5.41 -4.15 24.44
C LEU A 98 5.00 -2.74 24.02
N ASN A 99 5.73 -2.17 23.06
CA ASN A 99 5.34 -0.93 22.40
C ASN A 99 4.71 -1.29 21.06
N CYS A 100 3.47 -0.86 20.82
CA CYS A 100 2.81 -1.12 19.54
C CYS A 100 3.45 -0.25 18.46
N GLY A 101 3.98 -0.88 17.41
CA GLY A 101 4.57 -0.15 16.29
C GLY A 101 3.59 0.78 15.56
N PHE A 102 2.38 0.32 15.28
CA PHE A 102 1.41 1.09 14.49
C PHE A 102 0.92 2.37 15.15
N CYS A 103 0.66 2.35 16.47
CA CYS A 103 0.03 3.47 17.16
C CYS A 103 0.85 4.07 18.31
N GLY A 104 1.98 3.44 18.67
CA GLY A 104 2.88 3.90 19.73
C GLY A 104 2.38 3.64 21.16
N SER A 105 1.25 2.94 21.36
CA SER A 105 0.76 2.64 22.71
C SER A 105 1.66 1.62 23.43
N ARG A 106 1.95 1.86 24.71
CA ARG A 106 2.64 0.88 25.57
C ARG A 106 1.62 -0.02 26.24
N ALA A 107 1.91 -1.32 26.28
CA ALA A 107 1.14 -2.30 27.02
C ALA A 107 2.04 -3.17 27.89
N ILE A 108 1.55 -3.53 29.08
CA ILE A 108 2.14 -4.56 29.93
C ILE A 108 1.58 -5.89 29.40
N ASN A 109 2.44 -6.85 29.12
CA ASN A 109 2.05 -8.14 28.53
C ASN A 109 1.24 -8.96 29.54
N PRO A 110 -0.11 -9.11 29.41
CA PRO A 110 -0.88 -9.79 30.43
C PRO A 110 -0.95 -11.30 30.23
N GLU A 111 -0.78 -11.79 28.99
CA GLU A 111 -0.63 -13.19 28.57
C GLU A 111 -0.74 -13.23 27.02
N ALA A 112 0.27 -13.77 26.34
CA ALA A 112 0.22 -13.93 24.88
C ALA A 112 -0.66 -15.13 24.51
N GLN A 113 -1.62 -14.94 23.59
CA GLN A 113 -2.54 -15.99 23.17
C GLN A 113 -1.86 -16.90 22.14
N ARG A 114 -2.03 -18.21 22.29
CA ARG A 114 -1.62 -19.18 21.27
C ARG A 114 -2.64 -19.19 20.16
N THR A 115 -2.17 -18.97 18.94
CA THR A 115 -3.02 -18.95 17.74
C THR A 115 -2.33 -19.71 16.64
N ARG A 116 -3.10 -20.52 15.91
CA ARG A 116 -2.63 -21.32 14.80
C ARG A 116 -2.79 -20.51 13.52
N LEU A 117 -1.69 -20.25 12.81
CA LEU A 117 -1.62 -19.37 11.65
C LEU A 117 -0.88 -20.03 10.49
N ILE A 118 -1.22 -19.67 9.26
CA ILE A 118 -0.51 -20.09 8.05
C ILE A 118 0.92 -19.53 8.11
N GLU A 119 1.90 -20.41 8.05
CA GLU A 119 3.31 -20.02 8.00
C GLU A 119 3.59 -19.25 6.70
N PRO A 120 4.36 -18.16 6.76
CA PRO A 120 4.80 -17.48 5.55
C PRO A 120 5.52 -18.45 4.61
N ALA A 121 5.17 -18.42 3.32
CA ALA A 121 5.93 -19.12 2.31
C ALA A 121 7.28 -18.42 2.07
N GLY A 122 7.25 -17.08 2.09
CA GLY A 122 8.41 -16.24 1.81
C GLY A 122 8.53 -15.02 2.70
N VAL A 123 9.74 -14.48 2.73
CA VAL A 123 10.06 -13.21 3.38
C VAL A 123 10.93 -12.40 2.43
N LEU A 124 10.73 -11.09 2.41
CA LEU A 124 11.67 -10.18 1.78
C LEU A 124 12.59 -9.62 2.88
N PRO A 125 13.88 -9.96 2.95
CA PRO A 125 14.73 -9.52 4.05
C PRO A 125 14.84 -8.00 4.08
N PHE A 126 14.82 -7.41 5.27
CA PHE A 126 15.14 -5.98 5.41
C PHE A 126 16.50 -5.69 4.77
N ARG A 127 16.58 -4.66 3.92
CA ARG A 127 17.85 -4.17 3.34
C ARG A 127 18.29 -2.84 3.92
N LEU A 128 17.32 -2.02 4.32
CA LEU A 128 17.60 -0.71 4.90
C LEU A 128 17.77 -0.81 6.40
N SER A 129 18.92 -0.34 6.89
CA SER A 129 19.14 -0.14 8.32
C SER A 129 18.25 0.98 8.88
N ARG A 130 18.16 1.04 10.21
CA ARG A 130 17.41 2.07 10.92
C ARG A 130 17.93 3.47 10.60
N GLU A 131 19.25 3.61 10.55
CA GLU A 131 19.95 4.87 10.25
C GLU A 131 19.60 5.33 8.83
N ALA A 132 19.60 4.40 7.87
CA ALA A 132 19.22 4.70 6.50
C ALA A 132 17.74 5.13 6.42
N ALA A 133 16.83 4.47 7.14
CA ALA A 133 15.43 4.85 7.18
C ALA A 133 15.19 6.25 7.80
N VAL A 134 15.91 6.59 8.88
CA VAL A 134 15.92 7.95 9.46
C VAL A 134 16.37 8.99 8.43
N GLU A 135 17.43 8.70 7.69
CA GLU A 135 17.95 9.59 6.65
C GLU A 135 16.93 9.79 5.51
N ARG A 136 16.25 8.72 5.06
CA ARG A 136 15.18 8.78 4.06
C ARG A 136 14.03 9.67 4.52
N PHE A 137 13.59 9.52 5.77
CA PHE A 137 12.56 10.38 6.34
C PHE A 137 12.99 11.86 6.40
N ARG A 138 14.21 12.15 6.89
CA ARG A 138 14.73 13.52 6.97
C ARG A 138 14.79 14.18 5.59
N ARG A 139 15.17 13.43 4.55
CA ARG A 139 15.15 13.93 3.18
C ARG A 139 13.74 14.20 2.68
N TRP A 140 12.82 13.26 2.90
CA TRP A 140 11.41 13.39 2.50
C TRP A 140 10.69 14.57 3.18
N ILE A 141 11.00 14.83 4.45
CA ILE A 141 10.45 16.00 5.14
C ILE A 141 11.10 17.30 4.66
N GLY A 142 12.38 17.26 4.31
CA GLY A 142 13.13 18.42 3.80
C GLY A 142 12.64 18.91 2.43
N THR A 143 12.18 18.01 1.57
CA THR A 143 11.59 18.37 0.26
C THR A 143 10.15 18.87 0.38
N SER A 144 9.54 18.79 1.58
CA SER A 144 8.19 19.26 1.84
C SER A 144 8.11 20.77 2.00
N TRP A 145 7.93 21.48 0.89
CA TRP A 145 7.86 22.93 0.92
C TRP A 145 6.76 23.46 1.86
N LEU A 146 5.60 22.79 1.96
CA LEU A 146 4.49 23.18 2.84
C LEU A 146 4.65 22.77 4.30
N ALA A 147 5.67 21.97 4.67
CA ALA A 147 5.79 21.51 6.06
C ALA A 147 6.37 22.57 7.02
N PRO A 148 6.12 22.38 8.33
CA PRO A 148 6.88 22.89 9.44
C PRO A 148 8.38 23.09 9.21
N ASN A 149 8.99 24.28 9.35
CA ASN A 149 10.46 24.34 9.31
C ASN A 149 11.11 23.64 10.53
N ASP A 150 10.39 23.58 11.65
CA ASP A 150 10.78 22.91 12.89
C ASP A 150 10.41 21.41 12.91
N LEU A 151 9.67 20.92 11.92
CA LEU A 151 9.12 19.56 11.92
C LEU A 151 10.21 18.49 11.98
N ALA A 152 11.27 18.64 11.18
CA ALA A 152 12.37 17.68 11.16
C ALA A 152 13.09 17.55 12.52
N LYS A 153 13.10 18.63 13.32
CA LYS A 153 13.68 18.65 14.67
C LYS A 153 12.70 18.15 15.73
N ALA A 154 11.42 18.43 15.54
CA ALA A 154 10.34 18.06 16.47
C ALA A 154 9.87 16.61 16.30
N ALA A 155 10.10 16.00 15.13
CA ALA A 155 9.83 14.59 14.91
C ALA A 155 10.78 13.76 15.79
N ASN A 156 10.25 13.25 16.91
CA ASN A 156 10.96 12.26 17.69
C ASN A 156 10.97 10.92 16.93
N LEU A 157 12.14 10.55 16.41
CA LEU A 157 12.35 9.32 15.65
C LEU A 157 12.80 8.14 16.53
N ASP A 158 12.82 8.29 17.85
CA ASP A 158 13.11 7.19 18.78
C ASP A 158 12.11 6.04 18.59
N ASN A 159 10.87 6.37 18.21
CA ASN A 159 9.80 5.43 17.92
C ASN A 159 9.82 4.87 16.48
N LEU A 160 10.88 5.10 15.69
CA LEU A 160 11.05 4.40 14.41
C LEU A 160 11.42 2.94 14.69
N HIS A 161 10.55 2.03 14.26
CA HIS A 161 10.71 0.59 14.42
C HIS A 161 10.52 -0.11 13.07
N GLY A 162 11.30 -1.17 12.87
CA GLY A 162 11.21 -2.02 11.70
C GLY A 162 10.28 -3.19 11.99
N MET A 163 9.36 -3.45 11.07
CA MET A 163 8.38 -4.51 11.19
C MET A 163 8.26 -5.28 9.89
N TYR A 164 8.18 -6.59 10.00
CA TYR A 164 7.68 -7.46 8.95
C TYR A 164 6.15 -7.46 8.98
N VAL A 165 5.55 -7.03 7.88
CA VAL A 165 4.11 -6.90 7.72
C VAL A 165 3.62 -8.03 6.80
N PRO A 166 2.48 -8.68 7.13
CA PRO A 166 1.94 -9.79 6.35
C PRO A 166 1.22 -9.31 5.10
N PHE A 167 1.43 -10.02 4.00
CA PHE A 167 0.79 -9.82 2.72
C PHE A 167 0.31 -11.14 2.14
N TRP A 168 -0.80 -11.08 1.43
CA TRP A 168 -1.18 -12.10 0.48
C TRP A 168 -0.70 -11.65 -0.90
N THR A 169 -0.13 -12.55 -1.68
CA THR A 169 -0.08 -12.39 -3.14
C THR A 169 -1.02 -13.40 -3.76
N PHE A 170 -1.70 -12.99 -4.82
CA PHE A 170 -2.64 -13.82 -5.56
C PHE A 170 -2.26 -13.81 -7.03
N ASP A 171 -2.23 -15.01 -7.60
CA ASP A 171 -2.02 -15.20 -9.02
C ASP A 171 -3.34 -15.69 -9.62
N ALA A 172 -3.72 -15.17 -10.79
CA ALA A 172 -4.92 -15.61 -11.48
C ALA A 172 -4.86 -15.28 -12.98
N GLU A 173 -5.33 -16.21 -13.80
CA GLU A 173 -5.67 -15.94 -15.19
C GLU A 173 -7.10 -15.43 -15.26
N ALA A 174 -7.31 -14.30 -15.92
CA ALA A 174 -8.62 -13.70 -16.13
C ALA A 174 -9.01 -13.77 -17.59
N HIS A 175 -10.24 -14.23 -17.83
CA HIS A 175 -10.87 -14.20 -19.14
C HIS A 175 -12.18 -13.43 -19.04
N SER A 176 -12.30 -12.37 -19.83
CA SER A 176 -13.43 -11.44 -19.83
C SER A 176 -14.13 -11.40 -21.17
N ASP A 177 -15.41 -11.74 -21.19
CA ASP A 177 -16.32 -11.46 -22.31
C ASP A 177 -16.99 -10.11 -22.09
N TRP A 178 -17.03 -9.24 -23.11
CA TRP A 178 -17.64 -7.92 -22.98
C TRP A 178 -18.47 -7.49 -24.19
N ASP A 179 -19.48 -6.67 -23.91
CA ASP A 179 -20.31 -6.01 -24.91
C ASP A 179 -20.72 -4.61 -24.44
N GLY A 180 -20.89 -3.67 -25.36
CA GLY A 180 -21.27 -2.31 -25.03
C GLY A 180 -21.48 -1.41 -26.25
N GLU A 181 -21.86 -0.16 -26.02
CA GLU A 181 -22.03 0.82 -27.08
C GLU A 181 -20.97 1.92 -27.00
N ARG A 182 -20.20 2.05 -28.09
CA ARG A 182 -19.25 3.12 -28.33
C ARG A 182 -19.98 4.33 -28.91
N GLY A 183 -19.78 5.48 -28.30
CA GLY A 183 -20.32 6.76 -28.76
C GLY A 183 -19.24 7.65 -29.36
N ASP A 184 -19.34 7.94 -30.65
CA ASP A 184 -18.49 8.92 -31.32
C ASP A 184 -19.25 10.24 -31.52
N TYR A 185 -18.67 11.35 -31.07
CA TYR A 185 -19.29 12.65 -31.20
C TYR A 185 -19.20 13.16 -32.63
N TYR A 186 -20.31 13.71 -33.12
CA TYR A 186 -20.36 14.47 -34.36
C TYR A 186 -21.21 15.73 -34.17
N TYR A 187 -20.95 16.74 -35.00
CA TYR A 187 -21.64 18.02 -34.92
C TYR A 187 -22.53 18.20 -36.15
N VAL A 188 -23.78 18.59 -35.90
CA VAL A 188 -24.71 18.96 -36.97
C VAL A 188 -25.14 20.41 -36.81
N THR A 189 -25.30 21.09 -37.94
CA THR A 189 -25.82 22.46 -37.96
C THR A 189 -27.35 22.42 -37.93
N VAL A 190 -27.94 22.94 -36.87
CA VAL A 190 -29.40 23.03 -36.71
C VAL A 190 -29.83 24.48 -36.89
N SER A 191 -30.79 24.73 -37.77
CA SER A 191 -31.39 26.05 -37.93
C SER A 191 -32.66 26.18 -37.09
N GLY A 192 -32.77 27.25 -36.31
CA GLY A 192 -33.96 27.62 -35.55
C GLY A 192 -34.27 29.10 -35.68
N THR A 193 -35.23 29.57 -34.89
CA THR A 193 -35.63 30.97 -34.84
C THR A 193 -35.41 31.50 -33.43
N ASP A 194 -34.79 32.67 -33.29
CA ASP A 194 -34.63 33.32 -31.98
C ASP A 194 -35.97 33.92 -31.48
N GLY A 195 -36.00 34.39 -30.23
CA GLY A 195 -37.18 35.04 -29.65
C GLY A 195 -37.62 36.34 -30.34
N ARG A 196 -36.88 36.81 -31.36
CA ARG A 196 -37.16 38.00 -32.17
C ARG A 196 -37.57 37.65 -33.61
N GLY A 197 -37.68 36.36 -33.95
CA GLY A 197 -38.09 35.91 -35.29
C GLY A 197 -36.94 35.76 -36.30
N ASN A 198 -35.68 35.95 -35.90
CA ASN A 198 -34.54 35.82 -36.80
C ASN A 198 -34.08 34.36 -36.92
N ARG A 199 -33.71 33.94 -38.13
CA ARG A 199 -33.15 32.60 -38.37
C ARG A 199 -31.72 32.55 -37.82
N VAL A 200 -31.46 31.63 -36.90
CA VAL A 200 -30.16 31.40 -36.28
C VAL A 200 -29.74 29.95 -36.51
N THR A 201 -28.45 29.74 -36.79
CA THR A 201 -27.83 28.42 -36.86
C THR A 201 -26.97 28.19 -35.64
N ARG A 202 -27.03 26.98 -35.08
CA ARG A 202 -26.14 26.55 -34.00
C ARG A 202 -25.59 25.16 -34.29
N GLN A 203 -24.38 24.90 -33.81
CA GLN A 203 -23.84 23.55 -33.78
C GLN A 203 -24.46 22.79 -32.62
N GLU A 204 -24.98 21.61 -32.89
CA GLU A 204 -25.49 20.69 -31.88
C GLU A 204 -24.64 19.42 -31.90
N ARG A 205 -24.06 19.07 -30.74
CA ARG A 205 -23.32 17.81 -30.58
C ARG A 205 -24.32 16.66 -30.53
N ARG A 206 -24.13 15.66 -31.39
CA ARG A 206 -24.84 14.39 -31.38
C ARG A 206 -23.84 13.26 -31.19
N THR A 207 -24.34 12.11 -30.77
CA THR A 207 -23.53 10.90 -30.56
C THR A 207 -24.00 9.82 -31.53
N ASN A 208 -23.08 9.24 -32.28
CA ASN A 208 -23.34 8.05 -33.07
C ASN A 208 -23.01 6.83 -32.20
N TRP A 209 -24.02 6.01 -31.88
CA TRP A 209 -23.85 4.83 -31.05
C TRP A 209 -23.64 3.60 -31.94
N THR A 210 -22.57 2.86 -31.67
CA THR A 210 -22.26 1.61 -32.36
C THR A 210 -22.01 0.53 -31.32
N HIS A 211 -22.64 -0.62 -31.50
CA HIS A 211 -22.44 -1.77 -30.62
C HIS A 211 -21.13 -2.47 -30.97
N HIS A 212 -20.34 -2.79 -29.95
CA HIS A 212 -19.12 -3.59 -30.06
C HIS A 212 -19.16 -4.66 -28.97
N SER A 213 -18.52 -5.78 -29.28
CA SER A 213 -18.26 -6.85 -28.32
C SER A 213 -16.89 -7.43 -28.59
N GLY A 214 -16.33 -8.09 -27.59
CA GLY A 214 -15.02 -8.71 -27.69
C GLY A 214 -14.68 -9.51 -26.45
N THR A 215 -13.43 -9.96 -26.41
CA THR A 215 -12.85 -10.61 -25.24
C THR A 215 -11.60 -9.87 -24.79
N HIS A 216 -11.20 -10.07 -23.56
CA HIS A 216 -9.94 -9.63 -22.99
C HIS A 216 -9.40 -10.75 -22.09
N ASP A 217 -8.10 -11.02 -22.22
CA ASP A 217 -7.40 -12.04 -21.45
C ASP A 217 -6.18 -11.37 -20.80
N ASP A 218 -5.98 -11.60 -19.50
CA ASP A 218 -4.79 -11.12 -18.81
C ASP A 218 -4.37 -12.09 -17.70
N PHE A 219 -3.09 -12.05 -17.34
CA PHE A 219 -2.53 -12.81 -16.23
C PHE A 219 -2.06 -11.86 -15.12
N TYR A 220 -2.67 -12.00 -13.96
CA TYR A 220 -2.34 -11.24 -12.78
C TYR A 220 -1.33 -12.04 -11.98
N ASP A 221 -0.06 -11.65 -12.07
CA ASP A 221 1.06 -12.23 -11.33
C ASP A 221 1.38 -11.39 -10.08
N ASP A 222 1.40 -12.02 -8.92
CA ASP A 222 1.69 -11.45 -7.61
C ASP A 222 0.86 -10.20 -7.27
N LEU A 223 -0.47 -10.29 -7.41
CA LEU A 223 -1.37 -9.24 -6.94
C LEU A 223 -1.23 -9.07 -5.41
N LEU A 224 -0.50 -8.04 -5.01
CA LEU A 224 -0.11 -7.82 -3.63
C LEU A 224 -1.22 -7.15 -2.80
N LEU A 225 -1.66 -7.83 -1.74
CA LEU A 225 -2.65 -7.33 -0.80
C LEU A 225 -2.12 -7.28 0.64
N PRO A 226 -2.14 -6.12 1.31
CA PRO A 226 -1.77 -6.02 2.71
C PRO A 226 -2.77 -6.79 3.57
N ALA A 227 -2.28 -7.80 4.29
CA ALA A 227 -3.07 -8.56 5.24
C ALA A 227 -3.05 -7.95 6.65
N SER A 228 -2.53 -6.72 6.78
CA SER A 228 -2.30 -6.02 8.03
C SER A 228 -3.45 -5.08 8.40
N ARG A 229 -3.99 -5.24 9.61
CA ARG A 229 -4.95 -4.29 10.19
C ARG A 229 -4.29 -2.96 10.53
N GLY A 230 -3.08 -3.02 11.08
CA GLY A 230 -2.34 -1.84 11.50
C GLY A 230 -2.07 -0.91 10.32
N LEU A 231 -1.57 -1.46 9.21
CA LEU A 231 -1.21 -0.73 8.01
C LEU A 231 -2.45 -0.10 7.36
N THR A 232 -3.49 -0.90 7.09
CA THR A 232 -4.72 -0.46 6.41
C THR A 232 -5.48 0.62 7.19
N ARG A 233 -5.56 0.50 8.52
CA ARG A 233 -6.30 1.46 9.37
C ARG A 233 -5.59 2.80 9.53
N HIS A 234 -4.27 2.80 9.63
CA HIS A 234 -3.51 3.98 10.04
C HIS A 234 -2.82 4.70 8.88
N HIS A 235 -2.70 4.06 7.71
CA HIS A 235 -1.93 4.57 6.58
C HIS A 235 -2.75 4.56 5.29
N LYS A 236 -3.52 5.62 5.06
CA LYS A 236 -4.34 5.80 3.84
C LYS A 236 -3.55 5.73 2.54
N ASN A 237 -2.26 6.03 2.60
CA ASN A 237 -1.36 6.10 1.45
C ASN A 237 -0.30 4.99 1.53
N ALA A 238 -0.60 3.88 2.21
CA ALA A 238 0.33 2.75 2.33
C ALA A 238 0.74 2.21 0.96
N GLU A 239 -0.20 2.13 0.02
CA GLU A 239 0.03 1.66 -1.36
C GLU A 239 1.17 2.40 -2.07
N GLU A 240 1.42 3.67 -1.73
CA GLU A 240 2.50 4.45 -2.32
C GLU A 240 3.89 3.88 -2.01
N VAL A 241 4.06 3.06 -0.97
CA VAL A 241 5.34 2.45 -0.57
C VAL A 241 5.38 0.93 -0.74
N LEU A 242 4.37 0.32 -1.37
CA LEU A 242 4.31 -1.13 -1.59
C LEU A 242 4.94 -1.57 -2.91
N ASP A 243 5.79 -0.75 -3.52
CA ASP A 243 6.52 -1.05 -4.74
C ASP A 243 7.74 -1.94 -4.47
N TYR A 244 7.46 -3.13 -3.96
CA TYR A 244 8.48 -4.15 -3.73
C TYR A 244 8.89 -4.84 -5.03
N ASP A 245 10.17 -5.17 -5.14
CA ASP A 245 10.63 -6.18 -6.08
C ASP A 245 10.41 -7.56 -5.45
N LEU A 246 9.31 -8.21 -5.82
CA LEU A 246 8.90 -9.50 -5.29
C LEU A 246 9.75 -10.67 -5.81
N GLN A 247 10.53 -10.46 -6.88
CA GLN A 247 11.47 -11.48 -7.39
C GLN A 247 12.61 -11.73 -6.40
N GLU A 248 12.84 -10.81 -5.47
CA GLU A 248 13.86 -10.92 -4.43
C GLU A 248 13.33 -11.55 -3.12
N VAL A 249 12.07 -11.99 -3.10
CA VAL A 249 11.53 -12.77 -1.98
C VAL A 249 12.33 -14.06 -1.87
N VAL A 250 12.61 -14.48 -0.63
CA VAL A 250 13.35 -15.70 -0.33
C VAL A 250 12.50 -16.60 0.55
N ASP A 251 12.85 -17.89 0.61
CA ASP A 251 12.25 -18.87 1.49
C ASP A 251 12.14 -18.32 2.92
N TYR A 252 10.98 -18.49 3.55
CA TYR A 252 10.83 -18.09 4.93
C TYR A 252 11.82 -18.83 5.85
N ASP A 253 12.61 -18.06 6.58
CA ASP A 253 13.48 -18.51 7.67
C ASP A 253 13.20 -17.62 8.90
N PRO A 254 12.75 -18.20 10.02
CA PRO A 254 12.39 -17.42 11.22
C PRO A 254 13.57 -16.61 11.78
N ARG A 255 14.82 -16.98 11.47
CA ARG A 255 16.02 -16.25 11.91
C ARG A 255 16.12 -14.85 11.32
N VAL A 256 15.48 -14.59 10.18
CA VAL A 256 15.39 -13.25 9.55
C VAL A 256 14.62 -12.25 10.42
N LEU A 257 13.78 -12.76 11.33
CA LEU A 257 12.97 -11.95 12.24
C LEU A 257 13.68 -11.63 13.55
N LEU A 258 14.87 -12.19 13.81
CA LEU A 258 15.58 -11.98 15.06
C LEU A 258 15.94 -10.50 15.23
N GLY A 259 15.41 -9.86 16.28
CA GLY A 259 15.58 -8.42 16.51
C GLY A 259 14.60 -7.53 15.75
N TRP A 260 13.62 -8.11 15.06
CA TRP A 260 12.58 -7.40 14.30
C TRP A 260 11.19 -7.73 14.83
N GLU A 261 10.29 -6.75 14.79
CA GLU A 261 8.87 -7.00 15.05
C GLU A 261 8.25 -7.66 13.82
N ALA A 262 7.23 -8.50 14.04
CA ALA A 262 6.47 -9.07 12.94
C ALA A 262 4.99 -9.14 13.30
N GLU A 263 4.16 -8.48 12.50
CA GLU A 263 2.71 -8.60 12.60
C GLU A 263 2.25 -9.96 12.03
N VAL A 264 1.04 -10.37 12.40
CA VAL A 264 0.34 -11.50 11.78
C VAL A 264 -0.87 -11.00 11.02
N TYR A 265 -1.30 -11.77 10.02
CA TYR A 265 -2.42 -11.35 9.17
C TYR A 265 -3.71 -11.19 9.98
N ASP A 266 -4.44 -10.11 9.70
CA ASP A 266 -5.80 -9.88 10.18
C ASP A 266 -6.84 -10.18 9.10
N LEU A 267 -6.49 -9.92 7.84
CA LEU A 267 -7.27 -10.34 6.69
C LEU A 267 -7.05 -11.83 6.48
N ASP A 268 -8.08 -12.64 6.74
CA ASP A 268 -8.04 -14.06 6.43
C ASP A 268 -7.97 -14.29 4.91
N LEU A 269 -7.56 -15.50 4.53
CA LEU A 269 -7.32 -15.84 3.13
C LEU A 269 -8.59 -15.76 2.26
N HIS A 270 -9.76 -16.14 2.80
CA HIS A 270 -11.03 -16.07 2.04
C HIS A 270 -11.40 -14.63 1.74
N ALA A 271 -11.34 -13.77 2.74
CA ALA A 271 -11.59 -12.34 2.57
C ALA A 271 -10.56 -11.69 1.64
N GLY A 272 -9.28 -12.08 1.76
CA GLY A 272 -8.20 -11.65 0.87
C GLY A 272 -8.45 -12.03 -0.59
N ARG A 273 -8.86 -13.28 -0.85
CA ARG A 273 -9.19 -13.76 -2.20
C ARG A 273 -10.38 -13.00 -2.80
N ALA A 274 -11.43 -12.78 -2.01
CA ALA A 274 -12.58 -12.00 -2.47
C ALA A 274 -12.17 -10.57 -2.87
N GLN A 275 -11.31 -9.93 -2.06
CA GLN A 275 -10.77 -8.60 -2.38
C GLN A 275 -9.89 -8.62 -3.64
N ALA A 276 -9.06 -9.65 -3.83
CA ALA A 276 -8.27 -9.84 -5.05
C ALA A 276 -9.17 -9.94 -6.29
N HIS A 277 -10.24 -10.73 -6.21
CA HIS A 277 -11.22 -10.89 -7.30
C HIS A 277 -11.87 -9.56 -7.67
N ASP A 278 -12.28 -8.76 -6.70
CA ASP A 278 -12.90 -7.46 -6.95
C ASP A 278 -11.93 -6.51 -7.66
N ILE A 279 -10.65 -6.52 -7.28
CA ILE A 279 -9.61 -5.71 -7.92
C ILE A 279 -9.37 -6.18 -9.35
N ILE A 280 -9.23 -7.49 -9.57
CA ILE A 280 -9.02 -8.06 -10.91
C ILE A 280 -10.21 -7.73 -11.82
N ARG A 281 -11.44 -7.97 -11.37
CA ARG A 281 -12.66 -7.65 -12.15
C ARG A 281 -12.78 -6.17 -12.47
N GLN A 282 -12.35 -5.28 -11.57
CA GLN A 282 -12.33 -3.85 -11.85
C GLN A 282 -11.29 -3.50 -12.93
N ARG A 283 -10.08 -4.06 -12.84
CA ARG A 283 -9.02 -3.86 -13.86
C ARG A 283 -9.45 -4.39 -15.23
N GLU A 284 -10.04 -5.58 -15.27
CA GLU A 284 -10.61 -6.17 -16.48
C GLU A 284 -11.71 -5.28 -17.08
N ARG A 285 -12.60 -4.74 -16.24
CA ARG A 285 -13.64 -3.81 -16.68
C ARG A 285 -13.05 -2.55 -17.29
N ASP A 286 -12.01 -1.99 -16.67
CA ASP A 286 -11.32 -0.80 -17.16
C ASP A 286 -10.60 -1.09 -18.48
N ALA A 287 -9.92 -2.23 -18.61
CA ALA A 287 -9.29 -2.67 -19.85
C ALA A 287 -10.31 -2.89 -20.98
N CYS A 288 -11.45 -3.54 -20.71
CA CYS A 288 -12.54 -3.69 -21.67
C CYS A 288 -13.16 -2.34 -22.07
N SER A 289 -13.25 -1.39 -21.14
CA SER A 289 -13.68 -0.02 -21.43
C SER A 289 -12.70 0.70 -22.36
N GLU A 290 -11.40 0.52 -22.16
CA GLU A 290 -10.36 1.05 -23.07
C GLU A 290 -10.47 0.43 -24.47
N LEU A 291 -10.69 -0.88 -24.56
CA LEU A 291 -10.91 -1.58 -25.84
C LEU A 291 -12.17 -1.10 -26.57
N LEU A 292 -13.28 -0.85 -25.86
CA LEU A 292 -14.51 -0.29 -26.44
C LEU A 292 -14.27 1.12 -27.02
N GLY A 293 -13.46 1.94 -26.34
CA GLY A 293 -13.02 3.25 -26.83
C GLY A 293 -14.15 4.27 -27.03
N GLY A 294 -13.99 5.15 -28.02
CA GLY A 294 -14.92 6.25 -28.34
C GLY A 294 -14.80 7.48 -27.43
N ASP A 295 -15.57 8.51 -27.73
CA ASP A 295 -15.61 9.75 -26.93
C ASP A 295 -16.49 9.62 -25.67
N THR A 296 -17.41 8.65 -25.70
CA THR A 296 -18.28 8.27 -24.58
C THR A 296 -18.76 6.84 -24.78
N GLN A 297 -19.25 6.22 -23.71
CA GLN A 297 -19.64 4.81 -23.69
C GLN A 297 -20.95 4.68 -22.92
N ARG A 298 -21.73 3.65 -23.25
CA ARG A 298 -22.88 3.22 -22.43
C ARG A 298 -23.08 1.72 -22.52
N ASP A 299 -23.82 1.21 -21.54
CA ASP A 299 -24.24 -0.19 -21.47
C ASP A 299 -23.09 -1.21 -21.54
N LEU A 300 -21.88 -0.83 -21.12
CA LEU A 300 -20.73 -1.74 -21.03
C LEU A 300 -20.99 -2.83 -19.97
N ARG A 301 -21.07 -4.06 -20.44
CA ARG A 301 -21.16 -5.29 -19.66
C ARG A 301 -19.87 -6.06 -19.84
N VAL A 302 -19.35 -6.58 -18.74
CA VAL A 302 -18.12 -7.37 -18.69
C VAL A 302 -18.40 -8.52 -17.75
N ASP A 303 -18.23 -9.74 -18.24
CA ASP A 303 -18.31 -10.97 -17.46
C ASP A 303 -16.93 -11.60 -17.41
N THR A 304 -16.34 -11.65 -16.21
CA THR A 304 -14.96 -12.10 -15.99
C THR A 304 -14.96 -13.40 -15.21
N SER A 305 -14.37 -14.41 -15.83
CA SER A 305 -14.04 -15.69 -15.20
C SER A 305 -12.56 -15.71 -14.78
N LEU A 306 -12.29 -16.34 -13.64
CA LEU A 306 -10.94 -16.48 -13.09
C LEU A 306 -10.56 -17.96 -13.02
N SER A 307 -9.34 -18.28 -13.39
CA SER A 307 -8.78 -19.64 -13.40
C SER A 307 -7.32 -19.66 -12.95
N TYR A 308 -6.79 -20.86 -12.68
CA TYR A 308 -5.41 -21.08 -12.22
C TYR A 308 -5.02 -20.20 -11.03
N GLU A 309 -5.95 -20.08 -10.08
CA GLU A 309 -5.75 -19.22 -8.93
C GLU A 309 -4.73 -19.83 -7.96
N SER A 310 -3.82 -19.01 -7.47
CA SER A 310 -2.84 -19.41 -6.47
C SER A 310 -2.61 -18.29 -5.44
N PHE A 311 -1.98 -18.62 -4.31
CA PHE A 311 -1.56 -17.60 -3.35
C PHE A 311 -0.23 -17.90 -2.65
N LYS A 312 0.41 -16.84 -2.16
CA LYS A 312 1.54 -16.89 -1.21
C LYS A 312 1.26 -16.00 0.01
N HIS A 313 1.61 -16.49 1.20
CA HIS A 313 1.73 -15.66 2.40
C HIS A 313 3.16 -15.11 2.47
N LEU A 314 3.32 -13.79 2.39
CA LEU A 314 4.62 -13.13 2.42
C LEU A 314 4.76 -12.20 3.64
N LEU A 315 5.98 -12.09 4.14
CA LEU A 315 6.37 -11.06 5.09
C LEU A 315 7.25 -10.01 4.42
N LEU A 316 6.76 -8.77 4.36
CA LEU A 316 7.47 -7.66 3.71
C LEU A 316 7.93 -6.60 4.72
N PRO A 317 9.12 -6.02 4.53
CA PRO A 317 9.76 -5.15 5.50
C PRO A 317 9.27 -3.71 5.37
N LEU A 318 8.79 -3.13 6.47
CA LEU A 318 8.41 -1.73 6.59
C LEU A 318 9.03 -1.10 7.83
N TRP A 319 9.61 0.09 7.66
CA TRP A 319 9.86 0.97 8.78
C TRP A 319 8.63 1.81 9.04
N LEU A 320 8.14 1.82 10.27
CA LEU A 320 7.01 2.65 10.68
C LEU A 320 7.42 3.56 11.82
N CYS A 321 6.84 4.75 11.84
CA CYS A 321 7.04 5.68 12.92
C CYS A 321 5.78 6.51 13.15
N ALA A 322 5.34 6.51 14.40
CA ALA A 322 4.33 7.41 14.90
C ALA A 322 5.03 8.54 15.67
N TYR A 323 4.87 9.78 15.21
CA TYR A 323 5.45 10.97 15.85
C TYR A 323 4.37 11.99 16.17
N THR A 324 4.52 12.66 17.31
CA THR A 324 3.57 13.71 17.73
C THR A 324 4.15 15.07 17.40
N TYR A 325 3.35 15.91 16.73
CA TYR A 325 3.68 17.30 16.47
C TYR A 325 2.52 18.20 16.90
N ARG A 326 2.78 19.10 17.86
CA ARG A 326 1.78 20.02 18.44
C ARG A 326 0.50 19.32 18.91
N GLY A 327 0.66 18.20 19.62
CA GLY A 327 -0.46 17.41 20.17
C GLY A 327 -1.23 16.58 19.14
N LYS A 328 -0.81 16.56 17.87
CA LYS A 328 -1.40 15.71 16.83
C LYS A 328 -0.44 14.59 16.44
N LEU A 329 -0.98 13.38 16.31
CA LEU A 329 -0.24 12.21 15.88
C LEU A 329 -0.14 12.18 14.35
N TYR A 330 1.05 11.90 13.86
CA TYR A 330 1.35 11.72 12.45
C TYR A 330 2.11 10.41 12.28
N HIS A 331 1.95 9.81 11.11
CA HIS A 331 2.61 8.56 10.76
C HIS A 331 3.34 8.69 9.43
N PHE A 332 4.49 8.04 9.33
CA PHE A 332 5.14 7.78 8.06
C PHE A 332 5.62 6.33 7.99
N LEU A 333 5.83 5.89 6.76
CA LEU A 333 6.31 4.58 6.36
C LEU A 333 7.55 4.76 5.50
N VAL A 334 8.51 3.85 5.64
CA VAL A 334 9.61 3.69 4.68
C VAL A 334 9.65 2.24 4.24
N ASN A 335 9.59 1.99 2.93
CA ASN A 335 9.78 0.67 2.36
C ASN A 335 11.17 0.13 2.77
N GLY A 336 11.24 -1.06 3.39
CA GLY A 336 12.47 -1.64 3.92
C GLY A 336 13.43 -2.21 2.86
N GLN A 337 13.00 -2.30 1.60
CA GLN A 337 13.80 -2.68 0.43
C GLN A 337 14.21 -1.44 -0.39
N THR A 338 13.24 -0.64 -0.83
CA THR A 338 13.47 0.47 -1.78
C THR A 338 13.80 1.80 -1.11
N GLY A 339 13.36 1.99 0.15
CA GLY A 339 13.55 3.24 0.88
C GLY A 339 12.61 4.36 0.48
N LYS A 340 11.58 4.06 -0.31
CA LYS A 340 10.50 4.99 -0.64
C LYS A 340 9.73 5.36 0.62
N VAL A 341 9.33 6.62 0.73
CA VAL A 341 8.69 7.19 1.91
C VAL A 341 7.29 7.69 1.57
N SER A 342 6.31 7.29 2.38
CA SER A 342 4.95 7.81 2.35
C SER A 342 4.51 8.15 3.77
N GLY A 343 3.65 9.15 3.92
CA GLY A 343 3.17 9.52 5.25
C GLY A 343 2.40 10.81 5.30
N SER A 344 1.80 11.02 6.46
CA SER A 344 1.14 12.26 6.82
C SER A 344 2.13 13.24 7.46
N ARG A 345 1.94 14.52 7.18
CA ARG A 345 2.75 15.62 7.72
C ARG A 345 1.89 16.85 7.98
N PRO A 346 2.20 17.67 9.00
CA PRO A 346 1.53 18.93 9.23
C PRO A 346 1.81 19.91 8.08
N LEU A 347 0.79 20.70 7.73
CA LEU A 347 0.95 21.84 6.83
C LEU A 347 1.22 23.11 7.64
N SER A 348 2.12 23.94 7.14
CA SER A 348 2.42 25.24 7.73
C SER A 348 1.34 26.24 7.34
N PHE A 349 0.56 26.68 8.33
CA PHE A 349 -0.51 27.66 8.15
C PHE A 349 -0.04 28.89 7.36
N TRP A 350 1.11 29.47 7.73
CA TRP A 350 1.65 30.66 7.07
C TRP A 350 2.04 30.41 5.61
N LYS A 351 2.57 29.23 5.29
CA LYS A 351 2.94 28.89 3.91
C LYS A 351 1.71 28.69 3.03
N VAL A 352 0.69 28.01 3.55
CA VAL A 352 -0.59 27.83 2.86
C VAL A 352 -1.29 29.18 2.67
N LEU A 353 -1.33 30.04 3.69
CA LEU A 353 -1.93 31.37 3.61
C LEU A 353 -1.24 32.23 2.54
N LEU A 354 0.09 32.28 2.54
CA LEU A 354 0.86 33.02 1.54
C LEU A 354 0.61 32.52 0.12
N LEU A 355 0.49 31.21 -0.07
CA LEU A 355 0.14 30.62 -1.37
C LEU A 355 -1.25 31.05 -1.84
N VAL A 356 -2.25 30.99 -0.95
CA VAL A 356 -3.63 31.38 -1.28
C VAL A 356 -3.68 32.86 -1.64
N LEU A 357 -3.02 33.72 -0.87
CA LEU A 357 -2.93 35.16 -1.15
C LEU A 357 -2.24 35.44 -2.49
N LEU A 358 -1.15 34.72 -2.80
CA LEU A 358 -0.48 34.84 -4.10
C LEU A 358 -1.38 34.41 -5.25
N GLY A 359 -2.12 33.30 -5.10
CA GLY A 359 -3.08 32.83 -6.09
C GLY A 359 -4.21 33.84 -6.35
N LEU A 360 -4.76 34.43 -5.28
CA LEU A 360 -5.78 35.48 -5.39
C LEU A 360 -5.24 36.74 -6.08
N LEU A 361 -3.99 37.11 -5.79
CA LEU A 361 -3.34 38.26 -6.43
C LEU A 361 -3.15 38.03 -7.94
N VAL A 362 -2.68 36.85 -8.33
CA VAL A 362 -2.51 36.47 -9.75
C VAL A 362 -3.86 36.43 -10.47
N ALA A 363 -4.89 35.84 -9.86
CA ALA A 363 -6.24 35.81 -10.43
C ALA A 363 -6.83 37.21 -10.57
N GLY A 364 -6.64 38.08 -9.56
CA GLY A 364 -7.06 39.48 -9.61
C GLY A 364 -6.36 40.28 -10.70
N ALA A 365 -5.04 40.11 -10.86
CA ALA A 365 -4.27 40.73 -11.93
C ALA A 365 -4.73 40.26 -13.32
N ALA A 366 -4.97 38.95 -13.49
CA ALA A 366 -5.51 38.39 -14.73
C ALA A 366 -6.89 38.95 -15.07
N LEU A 367 -7.79 39.07 -14.08
CA LEU A 367 -9.11 39.68 -14.26
C LEU A 367 -9.01 41.16 -14.62
N TYR A 368 -8.12 41.91 -13.98
CA TYR A 368 -7.88 43.32 -14.30
C TYR A 368 -7.42 43.49 -15.75
N ILE A 369 -6.41 42.73 -16.18
CA ILE A 369 -5.89 42.75 -17.56
C ILE A 369 -6.98 42.33 -18.55
N TRP A 370 -7.77 41.30 -18.23
CA TRP A 370 -8.87 40.86 -19.07
C TRP A 370 -9.95 41.94 -19.22
N ASN A 371 -10.32 42.61 -18.13
CA ASN A 371 -11.30 43.69 -18.15
C ASN A 371 -10.80 44.93 -18.89
N ASP A 372 -9.53 45.30 -18.73
CA ASP A 372 -8.90 46.40 -19.49
C ASP A 372 -8.90 46.12 -21.00
N ALA A 373 -8.56 44.89 -21.40
CA ALA A 373 -8.56 44.47 -22.80
C ALA A 373 -9.95 44.44 -23.47
N HIS A 374 -11.03 44.26 -22.68
CA HIS A 374 -12.40 44.15 -23.20
C HIS A 374 -13.31 45.35 -22.86
N GLY A 375 -12.87 46.26 -21.99
CA GLY A 375 -13.65 47.41 -21.52
C GLY A 375 -13.75 48.59 -22.49
N HIS A 376 -12.98 48.60 -23.58
CA HIS A 376 -12.97 49.68 -24.57
C HIS A 376 -13.81 49.37 -25.83
N THR A 377 -15.11 49.11 -25.66
CA THR A 377 -16.09 49.32 -26.74
C THR A 377 -16.92 50.57 -26.45
N THR A 378 -16.33 51.74 -26.71
CA THR A 378 -17.06 53.01 -26.73
C THR A 378 -18.14 52.94 -27.81
N VAL A 379 -19.40 52.85 -27.40
CA VAL A 379 -20.57 53.11 -28.24
C VAL A 379 -20.50 54.56 -28.70
N ARG A 380 -20.04 54.80 -29.94
CA ARG A 380 -20.23 56.08 -30.64
C ARG A 380 -21.71 56.19 -31.02
N THR A 381 -22.52 56.76 -30.13
CA THR A 381 -23.83 57.31 -30.52
C THR A 381 -23.60 58.55 -31.37
N HIS A 382 -23.67 58.41 -32.69
CA HIS A 382 -23.81 59.55 -33.61
C HIS A 382 -25.24 60.09 -33.50
N PHE A 383 -25.44 61.14 -32.69
CA PHE A 383 -26.59 62.02 -32.83
C PHE A 383 -26.35 62.96 -34.01
N ASN A 384 -27.04 62.72 -35.13
CA ASN A 384 -27.14 63.69 -36.22
C ASN A 384 -28.37 64.58 -35.98
N TYR A 385 -28.11 65.84 -35.64
CA TYR A 385 -29.09 66.93 -35.74
C TYR A 385 -28.89 67.61 -37.10
N ARG A 386 -29.97 67.80 -37.87
CA ARG A 386 -30.00 68.75 -38.99
C ARG A 386 -31.28 69.61 -38.88
N PRO A 387 -31.19 70.90 -39.26
CA PRO A 387 -32.20 71.93 -38.99
C PRO A 387 -33.47 71.80 -39.82
#